data_AF-A0A2U2HPM1-F1
#
_entry.id   AF-A0A2U2HPM1-F1
#
_cell.length_a   1.000
_cell.length_b   1.000
_cell.length_c   1.000
_cell.angle_alpha   90.00
_cell.angle_beta   90.00
_cell.angle_gamma   90.00
#
_symmetry.space_group_name_H-M   'P 1'
#
loop_
_entity.id
_entity.type
_entity.pdbx_description
1 polymer ?
#
loop_
_entity_poly.entity_id
_entity_poly.type
_entity_poly.pdbx_seq_one_letter_code
_entity_poly.pdbx_strand_id
1 'polypeptide(L)'
;MLKHIFIVLLCFVANAANADGRLTALETRWLKAAAPVLAYSKALKLPIDITVQPRPRPGDVPLAMGFDGGRCKLVLSLRENPDAEAVLKGTPEDDRAMLIEAMAAHEIGHCWRYVQNAWHALPAGFVEPKDEQVDDAALLAARKALRETRREEGFADLVALAWTQRNHPQHYARVHAWFASVRAGGRAGGPHDTRAWIGLAQAGAVFDPLAVPFEEAARLWRAGLQGTE
;
A
#
# COMPACT_ATOMS: atom_id res chain seq x y z
N MET A 1 -42.74 32.22 48.19
CA MET A 1 -41.47 31.53 47.88
C MET A 1 -41.16 31.74 46.41
N LEU A 2 -40.32 32.74 46.13
CA LEU A 2 -39.96 33.21 44.79
C LEU A 2 -38.83 32.31 44.26
N LYS A 3 -39.08 31.47 43.25
CA LYS A 3 -38.06 30.57 42.68
C LYS A 3 -37.55 31.19 41.38
N HIS A 4 -36.29 31.63 41.43
CA HIS A 4 -35.58 32.36 40.38
C HIS A 4 -35.40 31.53 39.11
N ILE A 5 -35.76 32.13 37.98
CA ILE A 5 -35.40 31.67 36.63
C ILE A 5 -34.06 32.33 36.29
N PHE A 6 -32.99 31.54 36.23
CA PHE A 6 -31.73 31.95 35.61
C PHE A 6 -31.55 31.13 34.32
N ILE A 7 -31.79 31.77 33.18
CA ILE A 7 -31.43 31.26 31.86
C ILE A 7 -30.01 31.77 31.57
N VAL A 8 -29.01 30.89 31.68
CA VAL A 8 -27.66 31.16 31.19
C VAL A 8 -27.62 30.72 29.72
N LEU A 9 -27.58 31.69 28.81
CA LEU A 9 -27.39 31.49 27.39
C LEU A 9 -25.92 31.15 27.13
N LEU A 10 -25.57 29.87 27.11
CA LEU A 10 -24.27 29.41 26.59
C LEU A 10 -24.32 29.52 25.05
N CYS A 11 -23.79 30.61 24.50
CA CYS A 11 -23.41 30.67 23.10
C CYS A 11 -22.21 29.73 22.88
N PHE A 12 -22.49 28.44 22.61
CA PHE A 12 -21.52 27.56 21.99
C PHE A 12 -21.24 28.12 20.60
N VAL A 13 -20.11 28.83 20.47
CA VAL A 13 -19.47 29.02 19.16
C VAL A 13 -19.00 27.63 18.75
N ALA A 14 -19.86 26.91 18.03
CA ALA A 14 -19.45 25.74 17.30
C ALA A 14 -18.44 26.24 16.26
N ASN A 15 -17.14 26.13 16.58
CA ASN A 15 -16.12 26.03 15.54
C ASN A 15 -16.44 24.75 14.77
N ALA A 16 -17.35 24.86 13.81
CA ALA A 16 -17.38 23.95 12.69
C ALA A 16 -16.00 24.08 12.05
N ALA A 17 -15.08 23.21 12.45
CA ALA A 17 -13.92 22.90 11.64
C ALA A 17 -14.48 22.39 10.31
N ASN A 18 -14.74 23.33 9.40
CA ASN A 18 -15.20 23.03 8.07
C ASN A 18 -14.08 22.19 7.45
N ALA A 19 -14.30 20.89 7.37
CA ALA A 19 -13.50 20.04 6.53
C ALA A 19 -13.60 20.62 5.11
N ASP A 20 -12.50 21.19 4.60
CA ASP A 20 -12.49 21.69 3.23
C ASP A 20 -12.69 20.49 2.31
N GLY A 21 -13.89 20.40 1.72
CA GLY A 21 -14.25 19.31 0.81
C GLY A 21 -13.49 19.37 -0.52
N ARG A 22 -12.72 20.43 -0.76
CA ARG A 22 -11.85 20.54 -1.94
C ARG A 22 -10.56 19.76 -1.72
N LEU A 23 -10.06 19.17 -2.79
CA LEU A 23 -8.73 18.57 -2.80
C LEU A 23 -7.66 19.64 -2.72
N THR A 24 -6.64 19.41 -1.92
CA THR A 24 -5.41 20.20 -1.87
C THR A 24 -4.56 19.97 -3.13
N ALA A 25 -3.55 20.80 -3.35
CA ALA A 25 -2.58 20.61 -4.43
C ALA A 25 -1.81 19.28 -4.30
N LEU A 26 -1.45 18.89 -3.08
CA LEU A 26 -0.78 17.62 -2.78
C LEU A 26 -1.67 16.43 -3.13
N GLU A 27 -2.93 16.44 -2.67
CA GLU A 27 -3.92 15.39 -2.97
C GLU A 27 -4.18 15.28 -4.47
N THR A 28 -4.34 16.41 -5.14
CA THR A 28 -4.54 16.45 -6.60
C THR A 28 -3.35 15.86 -7.34
N ARG A 29 -2.11 16.16 -6.91
CA ARG A 29 -0.90 15.63 -7.52
C ARG A 29 -0.78 14.12 -7.37
N TRP A 30 -1.04 13.60 -6.16
CA TRP A 30 -1.01 12.15 -5.89
C TRP A 30 -2.08 11.41 -6.69
N LEU A 31 -3.31 11.92 -6.73
CA LEU A 31 -4.39 11.31 -7.52
C LEU A 31 -4.08 11.31 -9.01
N LYS A 32 -3.50 12.40 -9.55
CA LYS A 32 -3.07 12.46 -10.95
C LYS A 32 -1.98 11.42 -11.25
N ALA A 33 -1.00 11.27 -10.36
CA ALA A 33 0.06 10.29 -10.52
C ALA A 33 -0.46 8.83 -10.43
N ALA A 34 -1.42 8.55 -9.55
CA ALA A 34 -2.04 7.22 -9.45
C ALA A 34 -3.03 6.90 -10.60
N ALA A 35 -3.45 7.89 -11.38
CA ALA A 35 -4.52 7.77 -12.36
C ALA A 35 -4.32 6.63 -13.40
N PRO A 36 -3.12 6.38 -13.95
CA PRO A 36 -2.91 5.28 -14.90
C PRO A 36 -3.24 3.90 -14.30
N VAL A 37 -2.77 3.64 -13.08
CA VAL A 37 -3.05 2.39 -12.35
C VAL A 37 -4.55 2.26 -12.04
N LEU A 38 -5.18 3.36 -11.61
CA LEU A 38 -6.61 3.39 -11.31
C LEU A 38 -7.47 3.16 -12.57
N ALA A 39 -7.08 3.73 -13.70
CA ALA A 39 -7.74 3.50 -14.98
C ALA A 39 -7.63 2.03 -15.42
N TYR A 40 -6.45 1.44 -15.29
CA TYR A 40 -6.23 0.02 -15.55
C TYR A 40 -7.07 -0.88 -14.63
N SER A 41 -7.09 -0.57 -13.33
CA SER A 41 -7.87 -1.29 -12.32
C SER A 41 -9.37 -1.24 -12.62
N LYS A 42 -9.85 -0.08 -13.07
CA LYS A 42 -11.24 0.10 -13.51
C LYS A 42 -11.55 -0.74 -14.75
N ALA A 43 -10.63 -0.84 -15.71
CA ALA A 43 -10.81 -1.69 -16.88
C ALA A 43 -10.91 -3.19 -16.51
N LEU A 44 -10.19 -3.60 -15.47
CA LEU A 44 -10.28 -4.94 -14.87
C LEU A 44 -11.49 -5.12 -13.93
N LYS A 45 -12.31 -4.08 -13.76
CA LYS A 45 -13.50 -4.06 -12.89
C LYS A 45 -13.19 -4.36 -11.42
N LEU A 46 -12.00 -3.95 -10.93
CA LEU A 46 -11.69 -4.06 -9.52
C LEU A 46 -12.61 -3.13 -8.68
N PRO A 47 -13.18 -3.62 -7.56
CA PRO A 47 -14.13 -2.89 -6.72
C PRO A 47 -13.42 -1.92 -5.78
N ILE A 48 -12.76 -0.89 -6.34
CA ILE A 48 -11.97 0.08 -5.58
C ILE A 48 -12.78 1.34 -5.30
N ASP A 49 -12.88 1.70 -4.03
CA ASP A 49 -13.30 3.01 -3.56
C ASP A 49 -12.07 3.85 -3.22
N ILE A 50 -12.04 5.11 -3.68
CA ILE A 50 -10.95 6.04 -3.37
C ILE A 50 -11.42 6.99 -2.28
N THR A 51 -10.71 7.02 -1.15
CA THR A 51 -10.99 7.91 -0.03
C THR A 51 -9.82 8.85 0.19
N VAL A 52 -10.03 10.15 0.04
CA VAL A 52 -9.07 11.17 0.46
C VAL A 52 -9.49 11.67 1.84
N GLN A 53 -8.62 11.52 2.84
CA GLN A 53 -8.94 11.91 4.21
C GLN A 53 -9.12 13.43 4.29
N PRO A 54 -10.30 13.93 4.68
CA PRO A 54 -10.59 15.36 4.66
C PRO A 54 -9.99 16.10 5.87
N ARG A 55 -9.40 15.37 6.83
CA ARG A 55 -8.75 15.90 8.03
C ARG A 55 -7.38 15.24 8.19
N PRO A 56 -6.42 15.93 8.83
CA PRO A 56 -5.13 15.34 9.18
C PRO A 56 -5.29 14.00 9.93
N ARG A 57 -4.45 13.04 9.56
CA ARG A 57 -4.34 11.72 10.18
C ARG A 57 -2.87 11.47 10.53
N PRO A 58 -2.35 12.08 11.62
CA PRO A 58 -0.94 11.94 11.96
C PRO A 58 -0.61 10.48 12.24
N GLY A 59 0.46 9.98 11.62
CA GLY A 59 0.93 8.60 11.76
C GLY A 59 0.30 7.59 10.79
N ASP A 60 -0.72 7.98 10.01
CA ASP A 60 -1.18 7.16 8.90
C ASP A 60 -0.16 7.20 7.77
N VAL A 61 0.03 6.08 7.07
CA VAL A 61 0.82 6.07 5.84
C VAL A 61 0.13 6.91 4.75
N PRO A 62 0.89 7.56 3.84
CA PRO A 62 0.32 8.49 2.86
C PRO A 62 -0.70 7.86 1.90
N LEU A 63 -0.49 6.59 1.57
CA LEU A 63 -1.33 5.78 0.70
C LEU A 63 -1.42 4.39 1.30
N ALA A 64 -2.63 3.85 1.39
CA ALA A 64 -2.89 2.52 1.94
C ALA A 64 -4.09 1.85 1.26
N MET A 65 -4.06 0.52 1.25
CA MET A 65 -5.18 -0.32 0.88
C MET A 65 -5.88 -0.89 2.12
N GLY A 66 -7.19 -0.64 2.24
CA GLY A 66 -8.07 -1.29 3.20
C GLY A 66 -9.12 -2.16 2.52
N PHE A 67 -9.84 -2.96 3.30
CA PHE A 67 -10.89 -3.85 2.79
C PHE A 67 -12.16 -3.76 3.62
N ASP A 68 -13.32 -3.71 2.97
CA ASP A 68 -14.62 -3.65 3.64
C ASP A 68 -15.73 -4.17 2.72
N GLY A 69 -16.53 -5.12 3.19
CA GLY A 69 -17.69 -5.64 2.45
C GLY A 69 -17.38 -6.16 1.05
N GLY A 70 -16.20 -6.78 0.83
CA GLY A 70 -15.78 -7.27 -0.50
C GLY A 70 -15.27 -6.18 -1.44
N ARG A 71 -15.09 -4.95 -0.95
CA ARG A 71 -14.53 -3.82 -1.69
C ARG A 71 -13.16 -3.44 -1.15
N CYS A 72 -12.34 -2.88 -2.03
CA CYS A 72 -11.03 -2.33 -1.73
C CYS A 72 -11.16 -0.82 -1.47
N LYS A 73 -10.47 -0.29 -0.47
CA LYS A 73 -10.45 1.14 -0.13
C LYS A 73 -9.04 1.67 -0.29
N LEU A 74 -8.77 2.39 -1.39
CA LEU A 74 -7.54 3.14 -1.54
C LEU A 74 -7.65 4.45 -0.76
N VAL A 75 -6.93 4.55 0.35
CA VAL A 75 -6.99 5.67 1.28
C VAL A 75 -5.77 6.56 1.09
N LEU A 76 -6.00 7.86 0.88
CA LEU A 76 -4.97 8.89 0.82
C LEU A 76 -5.03 9.73 2.10
N SER A 77 -3.97 9.68 2.90
CA SER A 77 -3.83 10.42 4.16
C SER A 77 -2.74 11.48 4.01
N LEU A 78 -3.03 12.59 3.30
CA LEU A 78 -2.00 13.54 2.84
C LEU A 78 -1.96 14.88 3.60
N ARG A 79 -3.09 15.34 4.15
CA ARG A 79 -3.16 16.64 4.86
C ARG A 79 -2.32 16.60 6.11
N GLU A 80 -1.37 17.53 6.20
CA GLU A 80 -0.46 17.66 7.34
C GLU A 80 0.25 16.34 7.67
N ASN A 81 0.44 15.46 6.66
CA ASN A 81 1.18 14.23 6.82
C ASN A 81 2.65 14.44 6.41
N PRO A 82 3.60 14.48 7.36
CA PRO A 82 5.03 14.64 7.02
C PRO A 82 5.56 13.49 6.16
N ASP A 83 4.97 12.29 6.25
CA ASP A 83 5.44 11.12 5.52
C ASP A 83 5.10 11.18 4.03
N ALA A 84 4.10 11.97 3.64
CA ALA A 84 3.66 12.12 2.25
C ALA A 84 4.75 12.67 1.32
N GLU A 85 5.65 13.51 1.85
CA GLU A 85 6.82 13.97 1.11
C GLU A 85 8.10 13.28 1.56
N ALA A 86 8.16 12.79 2.81
CA ALA A 86 9.35 12.12 3.33
C ALA A 86 9.68 10.83 2.55
N VAL A 87 8.66 10.07 2.12
CA VAL A 87 8.84 8.86 1.31
C VAL A 87 9.45 9.15 -0.08
N LEU A 88 9.31 10.38 -0.56
CA LEU A 88 9.85 10.88 -1.82
C LEU A 88 11.13 11.71 -1.62
N LYS A 89 11.63 11.83 -0.38
CA LYS A 89 12.81 12.64 -0.05
C LYS A 89 14.03 12.15 -0.84
N GLY A 90 14.73 13.08 -1.49
CA GLY A 90 15.87 12.78 -2.35
C GLY A 90 15.51 12.35 -3.78
N THR A 91 14.20 12.25 -4.08
CA THR A 91 13.72 12.01 -5.45
C THR A 91 13.56 13.34 -6.20
N PRO A 92 14.18 13.49 -7.39
CA PRO A 92 13.93 14.64 -8.27
C PRO A 92 12.43 14.85 -8.52
N GLU A 93 11.98 16.10 -8.61
CA GLU A 93 10.53 16.39 -8.75
C GLU A 93 9.90 15.69 -9.97
N ASP A 94 10.62 15.66 -11.10
CA ASP A 94 10.18 15.02 -12.34
C ASP A 94 9.99 13.49 -12.19
N ASP A 95 10.67 12.86 -11.23
CA ASP A 95 10.58 11.42 -10.97
C ASP A 95 9.47 11.08 -9.94
N ARG A 96 8.98 12.04 -9.16
CA ARG A 96 8.04 11.78 -8.05
C ARG A 96 6.71 11.21 -8.51
N ALA A 97 6.20 11.67 -9.65
CA ALA A 97 4.92 11.16 -10.18
C ALA A 97 4.99 9.66 -10.47
N MET A 98 6.12 9.21 -11.03
CA MET A 98 6.33 7.81 -11.38
C MET A 98 6.51 6.93 -10.12
N LEU A 99 7.12 7.43 -9.05
CA LEU A 99 7.17 6.71 -7.77
C LEU A 99 5.79 6.62 -7.09
N ILE A 100 4.99 7.68 -7.13
CA ILE A 100 3.61 7.65 -6.61
C ILE A 100 2.76 6.66 -7.43
N GLU A 101 2.94 6.60 -8.75
CA GLU A 101 2.30 5.61 -9.60
C GLU A 101 2.68 4.18 -9.19
N ALA A 102 3.96 3.93 -8.93
CA ALA A 102 4.44 2.63 -8.45
C ALA A 102 3.87 2.26 -7.05
N MET A 103 3.76 3.23 -6.14
CA MET A 103 3.07 3.04 -4.85
C MET A 103 1.60 2.68 -5.05
N ALA A 104 0.90 3.35 -5.96
CA ALA A 104 -0.48 2.99 -6.29
C ALA A 104 -0.58 1.57 -6.85
N ALA A 105 0.33 1.15 -7.73
CA ALA A 105 0.39 -0.21 -8.23
C ALA A 105 0.62 -1.25 -7.12
N HIS A 106 1.46 -0.95 -6.13
CA HIS A 106 1.62 -1.76 -4.92
C HIS A 106 0.28 -1.94 -4.19
N GLU A 107 -0.42 -0.85 -3.86
CA GLU A 107 -1.71 -0.92 -3.16
C GLU A 107 -2.78 -1.68 -3.97
N ILE A 108 -2.78 -1.56 -5.29
CA ILE A 108 -3.68 -2.33 -6.15
C ILE A 108 -3.31 -3.83 -6.16
N GLY A 109 -2.05 -4.18 -5.98
CA GLY A 109 -1.62 -5.56 -5.76
C GLY A 109 -2.34 -6.21 -4.57
N HIS A 110 -2.44 -5.49 -3.46
CA HIS A 110 -3.21 -5.94 -2.29
C HIS A 110 -4.69 -6.16 -2.62
N CYS A 111 -5.31 -5.20 -3.32
CA CYS A 111 -6.70 -5.34 -3.76
C CYS A 111 -6.91 -6.56 -4.66
N TRP A 112 -5.99 -6.81 -5.60
CA TRP A 112 -6.08 -7.96 -6.49
C TRP A 112 -6.15 -9.27 -5.70
N ARG A 113 -5.25 -9.49 -4.73
CA ARG A 113 -5.28 -10.71 -3.92
C ARG A 113 -6.53 -10.82 -3.07
N TYR A 114 -6.99 -9.72 -2.50
CA TYR A 114 -8.22 -9.69 -1.71
C TYR A 114 -9.44 -10.14 -2.53
N VAL A 115 -9.65 -9.58 -3.73
CA VAL A 115 -10.84 -9.89 -4.55
C VAL A 115 -10.79 -11.28 -5.18
N GLN A 116 -9.60 -11.85 -5.33
CA GLN A 116 -9.43 -13.24 -5.75
C GLN A 116 -9.60 -14.23 -4.58
N ASN A 117 -10.00 -13.75 -3.39
CA ASN A 117 -10.12 -14.53 -2.17
C ASN A 117 -8.82 -15.28 -1.82
N ALA A 118 -7.68 -14.65 -2.12
CA ALA A 118 -6.33 -15.17 -1.92
C ALA A 118 -5.55 -14.41 -0.85
N TRP A 119 -6.19 -13.47 -0.14
CA TRP A 119 -5.57 -12.70 0.95
C TRP A 119 -5.04 -13.65 2.04
N HIS A 120 -3.75 -13.50 2.39
CA HIS A 120 -2.98 -14.37 3.29
C HIS A 120 -2.84 -15.84 2.85
N ALA A 121 -3.44 -16.24 1.73
CA ALA A 121 -3.39 -17.61 1.26
C ALA A 121 -2.03 -17.93 0.61
N LEU A 122 -1.48 -19.09 0.94
CA LEU A 122 -0.34 -19.67 0.25
C LEU A 122 -0.76 -20.33 -1.07
N PRO A 123 0.09 -20.32 -2.11
CA PRO A 123 -0.18 -21.07 -3.33
C PRO A 123 -0.22 -22.58 -3.06
N ALA A 124 -0.92 -23.32 -3.92
CA ALA A 124 -0.91 -24.78 -3.87
C ALA A 124 0.52 -25.34 -3.83
N GLY A 125 0.76 -26.30 -2.93
CA GLY A 125 2.09 -26.90 -2.70
C GLY A 125 2.93 -26.21 -1.61
N PHE A 126 2.51 -25.03 -1.12
CA PHE A 126 3.13 -24.37 0.02
C PHE A 126 2.28 -24.60 1.28
N VAL A 127 2.95 -24.76 2.42
CA VAL A 127 2.32 -24.91 3.73
C VAL A 127 2.90 -23.90 4.70
N GLU A 128 2.08 -23.45 5.65
CA GLU A 128 2.55 -22.56 6.70
C GLU A 128 3.60 -23.30 7.57
N PRO A 129 4.77 -22.71 7.85
CA PRO A 129 5.75 -23.32 8.74
C PRO A 129 5.14 -23.56 10.11
N LYS A 130 5.47 -24.71 10.71
CA LYS A 130 5.13 -24.99 12.11
C LYS A 130 6.12 -24.24 13.00
N ASP A 131 5.62 -23.35 13.85
CA ASP A 131 6.41 -22.72 14.90
C ASP A 131 6.49 -23.68 16.11
N GLU A 132 7.27 -24.77 15.97
CA GLU A 132 7.29 -25.92 16.91
C GLU A 132 7.84 -25.60 18.32
N GLN A 133 8.30 -24.36 18.57
CA GLN A 133 9.02 -23.98 19.80
C GLN A 133 8.36 -22.85 20.61
N VAL A 134 7.09 -22.53 20.35
CA VAL A 134 6.38 -21.48 21.09
C VAL A 134 5.08 -22.02 21.69
N ASP A 135 5.03 -22.11 23.01
CA ASP A 135 3.84 -22.56 23.74
C ASP A 135 2.79 -21.44 23.94
N ASP A 136 3.15 -20.18 23.66
CA ASP A 136 2.25 -19.03 23.75
C ASP A 136 1.46 -18.83 22.44
N ALA A 137 0.15 -19.10 22.51
CA ALA A 137 -0.78 -18.96 21.39
C ALA A 137 -0.85 -17.52 20.83
N ALA A 138 -0.73 -16.49 21.67
CA ALA A 138 -0.76 -15.10 21.21
C ALA A 138 0.51 -14.76 20.42
N LEU A 139 1.66 -15.25 20.88
CA LEU A 139 2.94 -15.09 20.18
C LEU A 139 2.96 -15.86 18.86
N LEU A 140 2.41 -17.08 18.83
CA LEU A 140 2.22 -17.85 17.59
C LEU A 140 1.36 -17.09 16.57
N ALA A 141 0.21 -16.56 17.00
CA ALA A 141 -0.66 -15.79 16.13
C ALA A 141 0.03 -14.52 15.59
N ALA A 142 0.78 -13.81 16.43
CA ALA A 142 1.53 -12.63 16.02
C ALA A 142 2.64 -12.94 15.00
N ARG A 143 3.37 -14.06 15.17
CA ARG A 143 4.40 -14.51 14.22
C ARG A 143 3.80 -14.91 12.88
N LYS A 144 2.69 -15.64 12.90
CA LYS A 144 1.94 -15.98 11.69
C LYS A 144 1.46 -14.73 10.96
N ALA A 145 0.83 -13.79 11.67
CA ALA A 145 0.38 -12.53 11.08
C ALA A 145 1.53 -11.76 10.43
N LEU A 146 2.69 -11.69 11.09
CA LEU A 146 3.89 -11.06 10.54
C LEU A 146 4.37 -11.70 9.23
N ARG A 147 4.40 -13.04 9.16
CA ARG A 147 4.75 -13.76 7.93
C ARG A 147 3.73 -13.54 6.83
N GLU A 148 2.44 -13.63 7.16
CA GLU A 148 1.34 -13.37 6.22
C GLU A 148 1.46 -11.96 5.62
N THR A 149 1.57 -10.93 6.46
CA THR A 149 1.76 -9.55 6.01
C THR A 149 3.00 -9.42 5.14
N ARG A 150 4.14 -10.00 5.55
CA ARG A 150 5.38 -9.94 4.77
C ARG A 150 5.24 -10.54 3.38
N ARG A 151 4.50 -11.63 3.26
CA ARG A 151 4.21 -12.24 1.96
C ARG A 151 3.29 -11.38 1.11
N GLU A 152 2.26 -10.74 1.69
CA GLU A 152 1.40 -9.81 0.96
C GLU A 152 2.19 -8.59 0.46
N GLU A 153 3.03 -8.00 1.32
CA GLU A 153 3.93 -6.90 0.95
C GLU A 153 4.90 -7.30 -0.18
N GLY A 154 5.44 -8.52 -0.13
CA GLY A 154 6.32 -9.04 -1.17
C GLY A 154 5.62 -9.21 -2.52
N PHE A 155 4.35 -9.63 -2.51
CA PHE A 155 3.55 -9.68 -3.73
C PHE A 155 3.28 -8.28 -4.29
N ALA A 156 2.84 -7.35 -3.44
CA ALA A 156 2.51 -5.99 -3.83
C ALA A 156 3.72 -5.23 -4.40
N ASP A 157 4.91 -5.42 -3.81
CA ASP A 157 6.18 -4.90 -4.37
C ASP A 157 6.45 -5.40 -5.79
N LEU A 158 6.25 -6.71 -6.02
CA LEU A 158 6.43 -7.29 -7.35
C LEU A 158 5.38 -6.79 -8.35
N VAL A 159 4.15 -6.52 -7.92
CA VAL A 159 3.12 -5.89 -8.78
C VAL A 159 3.56 -4.51 -9.22
N ALA A 160 4.10 -3.70 -8.31
CA ALA A 160 4.61 -2.37 -8.65
C ALA A 160 5.75 -2.46 -9.68
N LEU A 161 6.70 -3.38 -9.49
CA LEU A 161 7.81 -3.56 -10.42
C LEU A 161 7.36 -4.10 -11.79
N ALA A 162 6.45 -5.07 -11.82
CA ALA A 162 5.87 -5.59 -13.07
C ALA A 162 5.08 -4.50 -13.82
N TRP A 163 4.32 -3.67 -13.08
CA TRP A 163 3.63 -2.50 -13.63
C TRP A 163 4.60 -1.51 -14.26
N THR A 164 5.67 -1.15 -13.54
CA THR A 164 6.71 -0.25 -14.04
C THR A 164 7.39 -0.83 -15.28
N GLN A 165 7.76 -2.11 -15.29
CA GLN A 165 8.40 -2.72 -16.46
C GLN A 165 7.50 -2.63 -17.70
N ARG A 166 6.21 -2.87 -17.54
CA ARG A 166 5.24 -2.84 -18.64
C ARG A 166 5.01 -1.43 -19.20
N ASN A 167 4.83 -0.44 -18.32
CA ASN A 167 4.36 0.89 -18.73
C ASN A 167 5.49 1.93 -18.83
N HIS A 168 6.58 1.72 -18.10
CA HIS A 168 7.69 2.66 -17.92
C HIS A 168 9.06 1.94 -17.90
N PRO A 169 9.37 1.05 -18.87
CA PRO A 169 10.59 0.23 -18.83
C PRO A 169 11.88 1.04 -18.69
N GLN A 170 11.92 2.26 -19.25
CA GLN A 170 13.05 3.18 -19.12
C GLN A 170 13.30 3.68 -17.69
N HIS A 171 12.30 3.61 -16.81
CA HIS A 171 12.39 4.01 -15.41
C HIS A 171 12.57 2.82 -14.46
N TYR A 172 12.52 1.57 -14.96
CA TYR A 172 12.53 0.36 -14.14
C TYR A 172 13.67 0.35 -13.11
N ALA A 173 14.91 0.55 -13.57
CA ALA A 173 16.09 0.49 -12.70
C ALA A 173 16.02 1.53 -11.56
N ARG A 174 15.41 2.69 -11.81
CA ARG A 174 15.22 3.75 -10.81
C ARG A 174 14.15 3.36 -9.79
N VAL A 175 13.01 2.84 -10.23
CA VAL A 175 11.95 2.36 -9.34
C VAL A 175 12.43 1.21 -8.48
N HIS A 176 13.12 0.24 -9.09
CA HIS A 176 13.72 -0.88 -8.37
C HIS A 176 14.68 -0.40 -7.29
N ALA A 177 15.60 0.50 -7.62
CA ALA A 177 16.55 1.06 -6.66
C ALA A 177 15.84 1.81 -5.52
N TRP A 178 14.76 2.53 -5.82
CA TRP A 178 13.95 3.20 -4.80
C TRP A 178 13.27 2.20 -3.87
N PHE A 179 12.60 1.16 -4.39
CA PHE A 179 12.04 0.10 -3.55
C PHE A 179 13.11 -0.58 -2.71
N ALA A 180 14.26 -0.93 -3.30
CA ALA A 180 15.37 -1.53 -2.57
C ALA A 180 15.85 -0.65 -1.41
N SER A 181 15.94 0.67 -1.61
CA SER A 181 16.30 1.64 -0.58
C SER A 181 15.25 1.71 0.54
N VAL A 182 13.96 1.82 0.18
CA VAL A 182 12.85 1.87 1.14
C VAL A 182 12.83 0.60 2.01
N ARG A 183 13.01 -0.58 1.40
CA ARG A 183 13.01 -1.86 2.12
C ARG A 183 14.30 -2.06 2.94
N ALA A 184 15.44 -1.53 2.51
CA ALA A 184 16.68 -1.56 3.28
C ALA A 184 16.63 -0.68 4.55
N GLY A 185 15.84 0.39 4.55
CA GLY A 185 15.61 1.22 5.74
C GLY A 185 14.68 0.59 6.79
N GLY A 186 13.99 -0.52 6.45
CA GLY A 186 13.07 -1.21 7.33
C GLY A 186 13.74 -2.20 8.30
N ARG A 187 12.97 -2.66 9.31
CA ARG A 187 13.43 -3.68 10.26
C ARG A 187 13.54 -5.05 9.59
N ALA A 188 14.69 -5.72 9.72
CA ALA A 188 14.85 -7.11 9.32
C ALA A 188 13.83 -8.02 10.06
N GLY A 189 13.24 -8.97 9.33
CA GLY A 189 12.14 -9.81 9.79
C GLY A 189 10.82 -9.07 10.03
N GLY A 190 10.73 -7.77 9.71
CA GLY A 190 9.50 -6.98 9.80
C GLY A 190 8.49 -7.28 8.69
N PRO A 191 7.29 -6.66 8.75
CA PRO A 191 6.24 -6.85 7.75
C PRO A 191 6.68 -6.36 6.36
N HIS A 192 7.53 -5.33 6.27
CA HIS A 192 8.07 -4.85 4.99
C HIS A 192 9.47 -5.42 4.67
N ASP A 193 9.90 -6.52 5.32
CA ASP A 193 11.16 -7.18 4.95
C ASP A 193 10.97 -8.04 3.69
N THR A 194 10.86 -7.37 2.54
CA THR A 194 10.57 -7.99 1.24
C THR A 194 11.81 -8.09 0.34
N ARG A 195 13.00 -7.92 0.92
CA ARG A 195 14.29 -7.83 0.18
C ARG A 195 14.56 -9.04 -0.71
N ALA A 196 14.12 -10.23 -0.31
CA ALA A 196 14.23 -11.43 -1.13
C ALA A 196 13.45 -11.32 -2.45
N TRP A 197 12.20 -10.83 -2.42
CA TRP A 197 11.40 -10.61 -3.64
C TRP A 197 11.93 -9.45 -4.48
N ILE A 198 12.34 -8.35 -3.85
CA ILE A 198 12.99 -7.24 -4.58
C ILE A 198 14.26 -7.72 -5.30
N GLY A 199 15.04 -8.61 -4.67
CA GLY A 199 16.24 -9.20 -5.27
C GLY A 199 15.95 -10.04 -6.51
N LEU A 200 14.87 -10.83 -6.51
CA LEU A 200 14.44 -11.61 -7.68
C LEU A 200 14.06 -10.73 -8.88
N ALA A 201 13.68 -9.48 -8.62
CA ALA A 201 13.28 -8.51 -9.62
C ALA A 201 14.36 -7.46 -9.92
N GLN A 202 15.65 -7.77 -9.75
CA GLN A 202 16.73 -6.80 -9.99
C GLN A 202 16.75 -6.22 -11.41
N ALA A 203 16.41 -7.02 -12.42
CA ALA A 203 16.33 -6.59 -13.81
C ALA A 203 14.90 -6.78 -14.33
N GLY A 204 14.36 -5.76 -15.00
CA GLY A 204 12.98 -5.80 -15.48
C GLY A 204 12.70 -6.87 -16.53
N ALA A 205 13.75 -7.39 -17.20
CA ALA A 205 13.64 -8.50 -18.15
C ALA A 205 13.09 -9.81 -17.54
N VAL A 206 13.01 -9.91 -16.21
CA VAL A 206 12.34 -11.03 -15.54
C VAL A 206 10.83 -11.01 -15.74
N PHE A 207 10.23 -9.87 -16.10
CA PHE A 207 8.80 -9.74 -16.35
C PHE A 207 8.51 -9.69 -17.85
N ASP A 208 7.51 -10.44 -18.30
CA ASP A 208 6.96 -10.29 -19.65
C ASP A 208 6.17 -8.97 -19.74
N PRO A 209 6.60 -7.99 -20.58
CA PRO A 209 5.92 -6.70 -20.69
C PRO A 209 4.53 -6.79 -21.33
N LEU A 210 4.20 -7.90 -21.99
CA LEU A 210 2.87 -8.12 -22.59
C LEU A 210 1.89 -8.78 -21.62
N ALA A 211 2.38 -9.35 -20.52
CA ALA A 211 1.56 -10.05 -19.55
C ALA A 211 0.82 -9.11 -18.59
N VAL A 212 -0.12 -9.68 -17.82
CA VAL A 212 -0.82 -8.97 -16.75
C VAL A 212 0.13 -8.85 -15.54
N PRO A 213 0.38 -7.63 -15.01
CA PRO A 213 1.34 -7.42 -13.93
C PRO A 213 1.13 -8.33 -12.71
N PHE A 214 -0.13 -8.62 -12.36
CA PHE A 214 -0.47 -9.47 -11.22
C PHE A 214 -0.05 -10.94 -11.40
N GLU A 215 -0.09 -11.46 -12.63
CA GLU A 215 0.26 -12.84 -12.93
C GLU A 215 1.78 -13.02 -12.90
N GLU A 216 2.50 -12.05 -13.46
CA GLU A 216 3.96 -12.01 -13.42
C GLU A 216 4.48 -11.80 -12.00
N ALA A 217 3.83 -10.94 -11.22
CA ALA A 217 4.11 -10.82 -9.79
C ALA A 217 3.86 -12.13 -9.04
N ALA A 218 2.75 -12.84 -9.32
CA ALA A 218 2.45 -14.11 -8.69
C ALA A 218 3.51 -15.19 -9.00
N ARG A 219 4.05 -15.20 -10.21
CA ARG A 219 5.12 -16.13 -10.61
C ARG A 219 6.40 -15.88 -9.82
N LEU A 220 6.88 -14.64 -9.75
CA LEU A 220 8.08 -14.30 -8.98
C LEU A 220 7.84 -14.44 -7.47
N TRP A 221 6.64 -14.14 -7.01
CA TRP A 221 6.27 -14.26 -5.60
C TRP A 221 6.42 -15.70 -5.11
N ARG A 222 5.95 -16.68 -5.88
CA ARG A 222 6.16 -18.11 -5.61
C ARG A 222 7.63 -18.50 -5.54
N ALA A 223 8.47 -17.95 -6.43
CA ALA A 223 9.90 -18.20 -6.39
C ALA A 223 10.54 -17.64 -5.10
N GLY A 224 10.10 -16.47 -4.63
CA GLY A 224 10.60 -15.91 -3.37
C GLY A 224 10.20 -16.71 -2.14
N LEU A 225 9.00 -17.31 -2.13
CA LEU A 225 8.59 -18.22 -1.04
C LEU A 225 9.56 -19.38 -0.84
N GLN A 226 10.16 -19.91 -1.92
CA GLN A 226 11.13 -21.02 -1.83
C GLN A 226 12.48 -20.62 -1.23
N GLY A 227 12.82 -19.32 -1.26
CA GLY A 227 14.08 -18.81 -0.72
C GLY A 227 13.97 -18.18 0.67
N THR A 228 12.76 -17.98 1.18
CA THR A 228 12.49 -17.29 2.46
C THR A 228 11.79 -18.15 3.52
N GLU A 229 11.25 -19.29 3.12
CA GLU A 229 10.62 -20.31 3.97
C GLU A 229 11.50 -21.56 3.97
#